data_AF-A0A645FCN6-F1
#
_entry.id   AF-A0A645FCN6-F1
#
_cell.length_a   1.000
_cell.length_b   1.000
_cell.length_c   1.000
_cell.angle_alpha   90.00
_cell.angle_beta   90.00
_cell.angle_gamma   90.00
#
_symmetry.space_group_name_H-M   'P 1'
#
loop_
_entity.id
_entity.type
_entity.pdbx_description
1 polymer ?
#
loop_
_entity_poly.entity_id
_entity_poly.type
_entity_poly.pdbx_seq_one_letter_code
_entity_poly.pdbx_strand_id
1 'polypeptide(L)'
;MCSLYINGHPHGPDEDITTCQLHMRKFNDGDTITVEPWRSAGFPVIRDLMVDRTAFDKIIQAGGYVSVNTGGVPDGNAIPIPKHAADEAMDAAACIGCGACVATCKNGSAMLFVSAKVSQLALLPQGQVERVKRAKAMVAKMDELGFGNCTNTGACEQECPKNISISHIARLNREFLKAKIKD
;
A
#
# COMPACT_ATOMS: atom_id res chain seq x y z
N MET A 1 8.57 8.05 -10.44
CA MET A 1 8.32 6.62 -10.12
C MET A 1 7.91 5.90 -11.41
N CYS A 2 8.29 4.63 -11.61
CA CYS A 2 8.12 3.87 -12.87
C CYS A 2 6.73 3.22 -13.01
N SER A 3 5.68 4.03 -12.82
CA SER A 3 4.28 3.61 -12.67
C SER A 3 3.58 3.39 -14.02
N LEU A 4 3.90 2.30 -14.74
CA LEU A 4 3.38 2.01 -16.08
C LEU A 4 2.51 0.74 -16.12
N TYR A 5 1.39 0.80 -16.82
CA TYR A 5 0.49 -0.32 -17.10
C TYR A 5 0.86 -0.88 -18.47
N ILE A 6 1.39 -2.11 -18.51
CA ILE A 6 2.01 -2.67 -19.69
C ILE A 6 1.29 -3.97 -20.05
N ASN A 7 0.73 -4.03 -21.26
CA ASN A 7 0.01 -5.19 -21.79
C ASN A 7 -1.06 -5.76 -20.83
N GLY A 8 -1.80 -4.90 -20.13
CA GLY A 8 -2.86 -5.35 -19.22
C GLY A 8 -2.43 -5.53 -17.76
N HIS A 9 -1.14 -5.37 -17.43
CA HIS A 9 -0.60 -5.61 -16.09
C HIS A 9 0.12 -4.37 -15.53
N PRO A 10 -0.11 -3.97 -14.27
CA PRO A 10 0.76 -3.03 -13.59
C PRO A 10 2.20 -3.53 -13.59
N HIS A 11 3.14 -2.68 -13.97
CA HIS A 11 4.56 -3.00 -14.10
C HIS A 11 4.97 -4.00 -15.19
N GLY A 12 4.01 -4.65 -15.84
CA GLY A 12 4.22 -5.55 -16.98
C GLY A 12 4.05 -7.02 -16.61
N PRO A 13 4.33 -7.93 -17.56
CA PRO A 13 3.96 -9.34 -17.46
C PRO A 13 4.87 -10.19 -16.57
N ASP A 14 5.91 -9.61 -15.97
CA ASP A 14 6.85 -10.34 -15.12
C ASP A 14 6.49 -10.13 -13.64
N GLU A 15 6.65 -11.17 -12.84
CA GLU A 15 6.22 -11.18 -11.44
C GLU A 15 7.28 -10.51 -10.53
N ASP A 16 6.85 -9.96 -9.39
CA ASP A 16 7.71 -9.45 -8.31
C ASP A 16 8.68 -8.32 -8.65
N ILE A 17 8.44 -7.63 -9.77
CA ILE A 17 9.31 -6.55 -10.24
C ILE A 17 8.54 -5.28 -10.55
N THR A 18 9.27 -4.17 -10.59
CA THR A 18 8.73 -2.90 -11.11
C THR A 18 9.13 -2.70 -12.56
N THR A 19 8.47 -1.80 -13.27
CA THR A 19 8.76 -1.52 -14.69
C THR A 19 10.23 -1.20 -14.97
N CYS A 20 10.94 -0.54 -14.06
CA CYS A 20 12.37 -0.23 -14.26
C CYS A 20 13.29 -1.47 -14.18
N GLN A 21 12.76 -2.61 -13.75
CA GLN A 21 13.41 -3.92 -13.73
C GLN A 21 12.85 -4.85 -14.82
N LEU A 22 11.82 -4.41 -15.57
CA LEU A 22 11.27 -5.17 -16.69
C LEU A 22 12.23 -5.07 -17.87
N HIS A 23 12.64 -6.23 -18.40
CA HIS A 23 13.60 -6.32 -19.50
C HIS A 23 12.92 -6.71 -20.80
N MET A 24 13.38 -6.16 -21.93
CA MET A 24 12.85 -6.46 -23.27
C MET A 24 12.87 -7.94 -23.63
N ARG A 25 13.81 -8.73 -23.07
CA ARG A 25 13.90 -10.19 -23.25
C ARG A 25 12.69 -10.98 -22.72
N LYS A 26 11.77 -10.32 -22.00
CA LYS A 26 10.49 -10.91 -21.55
C LYS A 26 9.41 -10.89 -22.63
N PHE A 27 9.67 -10.20 -23.73
CA PHE A 27 8.80 -10.12 -24.90
C PHE A 27 9.45 -10.87 -26.06
N ASN A 28 8.61 -11.36 -26.98
CA ASN A 28 9.07 -12.01 -28.20
C ASN A 28 9.33 -10.97 -29.30
N ASP A 29 10.20 -11.32 -30.24
CA ASP A 29 10.43 -10.48 -31.42
C ASP A 29 9.13 -10.34 -32.24
N GLY A 30 8.77 -9.11 -32.55
CA GLY A 30 7.52 -8.77 -33.24
C GLY A 30 6.31 -8.49 -32.33
N ASP A 31 6.44 -8.66 -31.01
CA ASP A 31 5.37 -8.30 -30.07
C ASP A 31 5.06 -6.79 -30.11
N THR A 32 3.77 -6.46 -30.08
CA THR A 32 3.31 -5.08 -29.84
C THR A 32 3.18 -4.84 -28.34
N ILE A 33 3.94 -3.89 -27.81
CA ILE A 33 3.89 -3.52 -26.40
C ILE A 33 3.04 -2.26 -26.24
N THR A 34 1.94 -2.39 -25.49
CA THR A 34 1.07 -1.27 -25.13
C THR A 34 1.44 -0.78 -23.74
N VAL A 35 1.71 0.52 -23.61
CA VAL A 35 2.14 1.17 -22.37
C VAL A 35 1.19 2.31 -22.05
N GLU A 36 0.63 2.30 -20.84
CA GLU A 36 -0.41 3.23 -20.41
C GLU A 36 -0.11 3.79 -19.00
N PRO A 37 -0.64 4.96 -18.63
CA PRO A 37 -0.56 5.43 -17.25
C PRO A 37 -1.43 4.57 -16.31
N TRP A 38 -1.27 4.76 -15.00
CA TRP A 38 -2.26 4.27 -14.03
C TRP A 38 -3.65 4.79 -14.35
N ARG A 39 -4.65 3.90 -14.27
CA ARG A 39 -6.06 4.23 -14.49
C ARG A 39 -6.81 4.10 -13.15
N SER A 40 -6.94 5.21 -12.43
CA SER A 40 -7.76 5.29 -11.22
C SER A 40 -8.15 6.74 -10.94
N ALA A 41 -9.34 6.96 -10.38
CA ALA A 41 -9.77 8.29 -9.95
C ALA A 41 -8.81 8.91 -8.93
N GLY A 42 -8.19 8.08 -8.07
CA GLY A 42 -7.20 8.54 -7.10
C GLY A 42 -5.83 8.86 -7.70
N PHE A 43 -5.59 8.51 -8.96
CA PHE A 43 -4.36 8.78 -9.72
C PHE A 43 -4.66 9.45 -11.07
N PRO A 44 -5.15 10.70 -11.07
CA PRO A 44 -5.49 11.38 -12.32
C PRO A 44 -4.24 11.58 -13.19
N VAL A 45 -4.41 11.41 -14.51
CA VAL A 45 -3.35 11.63 -15.49
C VAL A 45 -3.01 13.11 -15.57
N ILE A 46 -1.73 13.44 -15.44
CA ILE A 46 -1.20 14.79 -15.63
C ILE A 46 -0.90 15.00 -17.11
N ARG A 47 -0.05 14.13 -17.68
CA ARG A 47 0.33 14.14 -19.10
C ARG A 47 1.01 12.82 -19.46
N ASP A 48 0.73 12.31 -20.65
CA ASP A 48 1.32 11.06 -21.17
C ASP A 48 1.16 9.90 -20.17
N LEU A 49 2.27 9.40 -19.63
CA LEU A 49 2.33 8.30 -18.67
C LEU A 49 2.44 8.78 -17.21
N MET A 50 2.42 10.09 -16.97
CA MET A 50 2.53 10.68 -15.63
C MET A 50 1.15 10.84 -14.98
N VAL A 51 1.05 10.40 -13.72
CA VAL A 51 -0.14 10.53 -12.89
C VAL A 51 0.17 11.28 -11.60
N ASP A 52 -0.80 12.01 -11.07
CA ASP A 52 -0.70 12.61 -9.73
C ASP A 52 -0.87 11.51 -8.67
N ARG A 53 0.04 11.49 -7.69
CA ARG A 53 0.07 10.49 -6.61
C ARG A 53 0.05 11.10 -5.22
N THR A 54 -0.17 12.41 -5.12
CA THR A 54 -0.22 13.17 -3.87
C THR A 54 -1.26 12.60 -2.90
N ALA A 55 -2.28 11.88 -3.41
CA ALA A 55 -3.27 11.18 -2.60
C ALA A 55 -2.63 10.17 -1.61
N PHE A 56 -1.57 9.47 -2.00
CA PHE A 56 -0.86 8.55 -1.08
C PHE A 56 -0.15 9.30 0.04
N ASP A 57 0.48 10.44 -0.26
CA ASP A 57 1.13 11.27 0.77
C ASP A 57 0.11 11.80 1.78
N LYS A 58 -1.06 12.24 1.30
CA LYS A 58 -2.17 12.67 2.16
C LYS A 58 -2.69 11.55 3.07
N ILE A 59 -2.75 10.31 2.58
CA ILE A 59 -3.09 9.13 3.40
C ILE A 59 -2.03 8.89 4.47
N ILE A 60 -0.74 8.96 4.12
CA ILE A 60 0.36 8.84 5.10
C ILE A 60 0.31 9.96 6.14
N GLN A 61 -0.05 11.18 5.77
CA GLN A 61 -0.22 12.28 6.72
C GLN A 61 -1.40 12.08 7.68
N ALA A 62 -2.41 11.29 7.32
CA ALA A 62 -3.55 11.00 8.19
C ALA A 62 -3.25 9.98 9.31
N GLY A 63 -2.17 9.21 9.18
CA GLY A 63 -1.82 8.19 10.17
C GLY A 63 -0.76 7.19 9.73
N GLY A 64 0.16 7.53 8.84
CA GLY A 64 1.28 6.68 8.43
C GLY A 64 2.55 6.89 9.27
N TYR A 65 2.42 7.40 10.50
CA TYR A 65 3.54 7.78 11.37
C TYR A 65 3.27 7.41 12.84
N VAL A 66 4.31 7.29 13.66
CA VAL A 66 4.14 7.17 15.11
C VAL A 66 4.26 8.55 15.76
N SER A 67 3.27 8.92 16.57
CA SER A 67 3.36 10.13 17.38
C SER A 67 4.30 9.89 18.57
N VAL A 68 5.40 10.63 18.66
CA VAL A 68 6.34 10.55 19.78
C VAL A 68 6.72 11.95 20.26
N ASN A 69 6.87 12.11 21.57
CA ASN A 69 7.55 13.28 22.13
C ASN A 69 9.06 13.09 21.94
N THR A 70 9.76 14.11 21.46
CA THR A 70 11.21 14.08 21.29
C THR A 70 11.90 14.27 22.65
N GLY A 71 12.78 13.33 23.02
CA GLY A 71 13.54 13.36 24.28
C GLY A 71 13.22 12.15 25.18
N GLY A 72 14.25 11.37 25.54
CA GLY A 72 14.10 10.19 26.41
C GLY A 72 13.68 8.91 25.70
N VAL A 73 14.01 8.77 24.41
CA VAL A 73 13.78 7.51 23.67
C VAL A 73 14.62 6.41 24.34
N PRO A 74 14.01 5.31 24.81
CA PRO A 74 14.77 4.22 25.43
C PRO A 74 15.69 3.55 24.40
N ASP A 75 16.69 2.83 24.88
CA ASP A 75 17.56 2.01 24.01
C ASP A 75 16.71 1.11 23.09
N GLY A 76 17.14 0.92 21.83
CA GLY A 76 16.39 0.13 20.85
C GLY A 76 16.16 -1.31 21.28
N ASN A 77 16.99 -1.85 22.17
CA ASN A 77 16.86 -3.20 22.73
C ASN A 77 16.07 -3.24 24.05
N ALA A 78 15.67 -2.08 24.59
CA ALA A 78 14.96 -2.02 25.88
C ALA A 78 13.54 -2.60 25.81
N ILE A 79 12.93 -2.62 24.63
CA ILE A 79 11.59 -3.18 24.41
C ILE A 79 11.73 -4.40 23.48
N PRO A 80 11.72 -5.63 24.02
CA PRO A 80 11.81 -6.82 23.20
C PRO A 80 10.57 -6.96 22.31
N ILE A 81 10.78 -7.29 21.04
CA ILE A 81 9.72 -7.53 20.06
C ILE A 81 9.80 -8.99 19.63
N PRO A 82 8.69 -9.75 19.70
CA PRO A 82 8.67 -11.12 19.19
C PRO A 82 9.09 -11.17 17.71
N LYS A 83 9.95 -12.12 17.34
CA LYS A 83 10.49 -12.23 15.97
C LYS A 83 9.40 -12.23 14.90
N HIS A 84 8.34 -13.01 15.09
CA HIS A 84 7.21 -13.06 14.16
C HIS A 84 6.53 -11.68 13.98
N ALA A 85 6.39 -10.90 15.04
CA ALA A 85 5.78 -9.56 14.96
C ALA A 85 6.71 -8.57 14.24
N ALA A 86 8.02 -8.66 14.48
CA ALA A 86 9.01 -7.85 13.79
C ALA A 86 9.06 -8.17 12.29
N ASP A 87 9.07 -9.46 11.94
CA ASP A 87 9.10 -9.92 10.54
C ASP A 87 7.85 -9.48 9.80
N GLU A 88 6.67 -9.74 10.35
CA GLU A 88 5.42 -9.35 9.70
C GLU A 88 5.27 -7.82 9.58
N ALA A 89 5.82 -7.05 10.53
CA ALA A 89 5.87 -5.59 10.43
C ALA A 89 6.81 -5.14 9.29
N MET A 90 7.94 -5.83 9.09
CA MET A 90 8.90 -5.54 8.03
C MET A 90 8.37 -5.96 6.65
N ASP A 91 7.68 -7.10 6.56
CA ASP A 91 7.00 -7.54 5.33
C ASP A 91 5.97 -6.48 4.89
N ALA A 92 5.16 -5.99 5.83
CA ALA A 92 4.23 -4.89 5.55
C ALA A 92 4.96 -3.58 5.18
N ALA A 93 6.12 -3.30 5.81
CA ALA A 93 6.95 -2.13 5.54
C ALA A 93 7.57 -2.14 4.14
N ALA A 94 7.74 -3.32 3.53
CA ALA A 94 8.27 -3.47 2.18
C ALA A 94 7.42 -2.79 1.10
N CYS A 95 6.19 -2.36 1.44
CA CYS A 95 5.36 -1.56 0.57
C CYS A 95 6.05 -0.24 0.16
N ILE A 96 6.50 -0.20 -1.09
CA ILE A 96 7.14 0.96 -1.74
C ILE A 96 6.14 2.02 -2.21
N GLY A 97 4.84 1.79 -2.05
CA GLY A 97 3.80 2.74 -2.45
C GLY A 97 3.66 2.93 -3.96
N CYS A 98 4.01 1.98 -4.82
CA CYS A 98 4.03 2.16 -6.29
C CYS A 98 2.67 2.41 -6.94
N GLY A 99 1.57 2.05 -6.28
CA GLY A 99 0.21 2.23 -6.78
C GLY A 99 -0.34 1.08 -7.64
N ALA A 100 0.44 0.02 -7.89
CA ALA A 100 -0.01 -1.15 -8.68
C ALA A 100 -1.31 -1.76 -8.13
N CYS A 101 -1.42 -1.88 -6.80
CA CYS A 101 -2.62 -2.36 -6.11
C CYS A 101 -3.89 -1.55 -6.42
N VAL A 102 -3.77 -0.25 -6.68
CA VAL A 102 -4.88 0.62 -7.07
C VAL A 102 -5.19 0.43 -8.55
N ALA A 103 -4.16 0.40 -9.40
CA ALA A 103 -4.30 0.31 -10.85
C ALA A 103 -4.95 -1.01 -11.31
N THR A 104 -4.65 -2.13 -10.64
CA THR A 104 -5.28 -3.44 -10.93
C THR A 104 -6.66 -3.61 -10.31
N CYS A 105 -6.95 -2.88 -9.23
CA CYS A 105 -8.22 -3.05 -8.53
C CYS A 105 -9.35 -2.50 -9.39
N LYS A 106 -10.37 -3.33 -9.69
CA LYS A 106 -11.57 -2.89 -10.42
C LYS A 106 -12.31 -1.71 -9.77
N ASN A 107 -12.16 -1.55 -8.46
CA ASN A 107 -12.75 -0.43 -7.71
C ASN A 107 -11.77 0.75 -7.56
N GLY A 108 -10.54 0.65 -8.05
CA GLY A 108 -9.49 1.63 -7.78
C GLY A 108 -9.18 1.78 -6.29
N SER A 109 -9.22 0.69 -5.51
CA SER A 109 -9.06 0.74 -4.07
C SER A 109 -7.59 0.87 -3.63
N ALA A 110 -7.30 1.76 -2.68
CA ALA A 110 -5.98 1.86 -2.04
C ALA A 110 -5.85 0.98 -0.78
N MET A 111 -6.80 0.06 -0.54
CA MET A 111 -6.87 -0.71 0.70
C MET A 111 -5.60 -1.53 0.99
N LEU A 112 -4.95 -2.12 -0.01
CA LEU A 112 -3.70 -2.87 0.24
C LEU A 112 -2.60 -1.93 0.76
N PHE A 113 -2.42 -0.76 0.13
CA PHE A 113 -1.46 0.26 0.56
C PHE A 113 -1.76 0.75 1.98
N VAL A 114 -3.00 1.15 2.26
CA VAL A 114 -3.43 1.60 3.60
C VAL A 114 -3.17 0.50 4.63
N SER A 115 -3.54 -0.73 4.31
CA SER A 115 -3.43 -1.86 5.22
C SER A 115 -1.99 -2.27 5.52
N ALA A 116 -1.08 -2.12 4.56
CA ALA A 116 0.34 -2.37 4.74
C ALA A 116 0.92 -1.36 5.74
N LYS A 117 0.61 -0.07 5.58
CA LYS A 117 1.09 0.98 6.50
C LYS A 117 0.48 0.86 7.90
N VAL A 118 -0.80 0.48 7.99
CA VAL A 118 -1.41 0.19 9.29
C VAL A 118 -0.78 -1.04 9.93
N SER A 119 -0.56 -2.13 9.19
CA SER A 119 0.06 -3.36 9.72
C SER A 119 1.49 -3.14 10.19
N GLN A 120 2.30 -2.45 9.37
CA GLN A 120 3.68 -2.06 9.68
C GLN A 120 3.77 -1.41 11.06
N LEU A 121 2.84 -0.51 11.39
CA LEU A 121 2.90 0.29 12.61
C LEU A 121 2.12 -0.35 13.77
N ALA A 122 1.03 -1.08 13.50
CA ALA A 122 0.19 -1.67 14.53
C ALA A 122 0.83 -2.88 15.23
N LEU A 123 1.84 -3.51 14.61
CA LEU A 123 2.57 -4.65 15.15
C LEU A 123 3.75 -4.25 16.04
N LEU A 124 4.20 -2.99 15.97
CA LEU A 124 5.32 -2.50 16.75
C LEU A 124 4.85 -1.75 18.00
N PRO A 125 5.54 -1.87 19.16
CA PRO A 125 5.09 -1.29 20.42
C PRO A 125 4.73 0.21 20.33
N GLN A 126 5.53 0.98 19.61
CA GLN A 126 5.37 2.42 19.51
C GLN A 126 4.13 2.80 18.70
N GLY A 127 3.82 2.08 17.62
CA GLY A 127 2.66 2.36 16.77
C GLY A 127 1.39 1.63 17.19
N GLN A 128 1.50 0.55 17.98
CA GLN A 128 0.39 -0.29 18.44
C GLN A 128 -0.64 0.51 19.25
N VAL A 129 -0.19 1.46 20.07
CA VAL A 129 -1.08 2.30 20.90
C VAL A 129 -2.03 3.15 20.05
N GLU A 130 -1.62 3.52 18.84
CA GLU A 130 -2.40 4.35 17.93
C GLU A 130 -3.21 3.54 16.91
N ARG A 131 -3.08 2.20 16.88
CA ARG A 131 -3.59 1.34 15.78
C ARG A 131 -5.05 1.56 15.40
N VAL A 132 -5.92 1.79 16.39
CA VAL A 132 -7.37 1.96 16.20
C VAL A 132 -7.68 3.33 15.58
N LYS A 133 -7.11 4.39 16.18
CA LYS A 133 -7.21 5.76 15.67
C LYS A 133 -6.62 5.85 14.25
N ARG A 134 -5.48 5.21 14.04
CA ARG A 134 -4.76 5.09 12.76
C ARG A 134 -5.64 4.49 11.67
N ALA A 135 -6.21 3.32 11.93
CA ALA A 135 -7.08 2.64 10.97
C ALA A 135 -8.27 3.52 10.56
N LYS A 136 -8.95 4.12 11.54
CA LYS A 136 -10.09 5.02 11.29
C LYS A 136 -9.69 6.25 10.46
N ALA A 137 -8.60 6.92 10.82
CA ALA A 137 -8.15 8.14 10.15
C ALA A 137 -7.66 7.88 8.72
N MET A 138 -6.86 6.84 8.51
CA MET A 138 -6.33 6.53 7.18
C MET A 138 -7.41 6.01 6.22
N VAL A 139 -8.37 5.20 6.70
CA VAL A 139 -9.51 4.76 5.87
C VAL A 139 -10.39 5.95 5.51
N ALA A 140 -10.75 6.80 6.48
CA ALA A 140 -11.53 8.00 6.19
C ALA A 140 -10.83 8.91 5.17
N LYS A 141 -9.50 9.06 5.26
CA LYS A 141 -8.75 9.86 4.30
C LYS A 141 -8.69 9.21 2.91
N MET A 142 -8.59 7.88 2.84
CA MET A 142 -8.68 7.14 1.59
C MET A 142 -10.02 7.37 0.88
N ASP A 143 -11.12 7.30 1.63
CA ASP A 143 -12.48 7.53 1.10
C ASP A 143 -12.65 8.98 0.63
N GLU A 144 -12.18 9.96 1.42
CA GLU A 144 -12.20 11.38 1.05
C GLU A 144 -11.48 11.67 -0.27
N LEU A 145 -10.40 10.92 -0.55
CA LEU A 145 -9.59 11.08 -1.76
C LEU A 145 -10.14 10.34 -2.98
N GLY A 146 -11.31 9.70 -2.86
CA GLY A 146 -12.02 9.09 -3.98
C GLY A 146 -11.50 7.71 -4.41
N PHE A 147 -10.75 7.02 -3.55
CA PHE A 147 -10.43 5.61 -3.77
C PHE A 147 -11.66 4.73 -3.46
N GLY A 148 -11.86 3.66 -4.22
CA GLY A 148 -12.99 2.77 -4.00
C GLY A 148 -12.79 1.78 -2.84
N ASN A 149 -13.90 1.14 -2.45
CA ASN A 149 -13.92 0.15 -1.38
C ASN A 149 -13.33 -1.20 -1.81
N CYS A 150 -12.83 -1.98 -0.85
CA CYS A 150 -12.37 -3.35 -1.11
C CYS A 150 -13.55 -4.33 -1.20
N THR A 151 -13.58 -5.12 -2.27
CA THR A 151 -14.52 -6.26 -2.44
C THR A 151 -13.80 -7.61 -2.52
N ASN A 152 -12.57 -7.66 -1.98
CA ASN A 152 -11.76 -8.87 -1.82
C ASN A 152 -11.48 -9.65 -3.12
N THR A 153 -11.14 -8.93 -4.20
CA THR A 153 -10.84 -9.55 -5.50
C THR A 153 -9.48 -10.23 -5.58
N GLY A 154 -8.55 -9.97 -4.64
CA GLY A 154 -7.21 -10.55 -4.62
C GLY A 154 -6.20 -9.97 -5.64
N ALA A 155 -6.67 -9.30 -6.70
CA ALA A 155 -5.81 -8.75 -7.77
C ALA A 155 -4.66 -7.85 -7.25
N CYS A 156 -4.90 -7.10 -6.17
CA CYS A 156 -3.90 -6.21 -5.59
C CYS A 156 -2.66 -6.92 -5.00
N GLU A 157 -2.81 -8.13 -4.47
CA GLU A 157 -1.70 -8.95 -3.96
C GLU A 157 -0.95 -9.61 -5.12
N GLN A 158 -1.67 -10.11 -6.12
CA GLN A 158 -1.09 -10.73 -7.31
C GLN A 158 -0.19 -9.79 -8.10
N GLU A 159 -0.59 -8.53 -8.27
CA GLU A 159 0.17 -7.53 -9.03
C GLU A 159 1.15 -6.72 -8.14
N CYS A 160 1.38 -7.14 -6.89
CA CYS A 160 2.23 -6.41 -5.98
C CYS A 160 3.71 -6.76 -6.21
N PRO A 161 4.59 -5.82 -6.63
CA PRO A 161 6.01 -6.11 -6.89
C PRO A 161 6.85 -6.33 -5.62
N LYS A 162 6.18 -6.45 -4.48
CA LYS A 162 6.75 -6.63 -3.14
C LYS A 162 6.00 -7.71 -2.35
N ASN A 163 5.11 -8.47 -3.01
CA ASN A 163 4.37 -9.56 -2.38
C ASN A 163 3.65 -9.17 -1.08
N ILE A 164 3.06 -7.97 -1.05
CA ILE A 164 2.31 -7.51 0.11
C ILE A 164 1.01 -8.31 0.20
N SER A 165 0.85 -9.04 1.29
CA SER A 165 -0.28 -9.95 1.44
C SER A 165 -1.60 -9.24 1.77
N ILE A 166 -2.72 -9.74 1.23
CA ILE A 166 -4.07 -9.29 1.60
C ILE A 166 -4.41 -9.59 3.07
N SER A 167 -3.64 -10.43 3.77
CA SER A 167 -3.79 -10.63 5.21
C SER A 167 -3.65 -9.32 6.02
N HIS A 168 -2.90 -8.34 5.50
CA HIS A 168 -2.83 -7.00 6.05
C HIS A 168 -4.16 -6.26 5.96
N ILE A 169 -4.93 -6.43 4.87
CA ILE A 169 -6.29 -5.89 4.73
C ILE A 169 -7.19 -6.48 5.82
N ALA A 170 -7.09 -7.78 6.08
CA ALA A 170 -7.83 -8.41 7.16
C ALA A 170 -7.46 -7.82 8.54
N ARG A 171 -6.18 -7.53 8.80
CA ARG A 171 -5.75 -6.84 10.03
C ARG A 171 -6.33 -5.44 10.12
N LEU A 172 -6.23 -4.64 9.06
CA LEU A 172 -6.81 -3.30 8.99
C LEU A 172 -8.30 -3.32 9.33
N ASN A 173 -9.06 -4.22 8.69
CA ASN A 173 -10.50 -4.34 8.93
C ASN A 173 -10.81 -4.70 10.39
N ARG A 174 -10.01 -5.56 11.04
CA ARG A 174 -10.16 -5.85 12.47
C ARG A 174 -9.90 -4.61 13.33
N GLU A 175 -8.87 -3.83 13.04
CA GLU A 175 -8.59 -2.59 13.79
C GLU A 175 -9.66 -1.53 13.56
N PHE A 176 -10.20 -1.42 12.35
CA PHE A 176 -11.31 -0.53 12.02
C PHE A 176 -12.61 -0.93 12.73
N LEU A 177 -12.95 -2.23 12.75
CA LEU A 177 -14.13 -2.73 13.47
C LEU A 177 -14.02 -2.50 14.99
N LYS A 178 -12.84 -2.74 15.58
CA LYS A 178 -12.57 -2.39 16.98
C LYS A 178 -12.75 -0.90 17.25
N ALA A 179 -12.44 -0.02 16.29
CA ALA A 179 -12.69 1.41 16.40
C ALA A 179 -14.20 1.70 16.44
N LYS A 180 -14.94 1.16 15.49
CA LYS A 180 -16.38 1.40 15.35
C LYS A 180 -17.22 0.91 16.52
N ILE A 181 -16.81 -0.18 17.19
CA ILE A 181 -17.52 -0.70 18.37
C ILE A 181 -17.28 0.17 19.62
N LYS A 182 -16.20 0.96 19.64
CA LYS A 182 -15.86 1.85 20.77
C LYS A 182 -16.40 3.27 20.60
N ASP A 183 -16.88 3.63 19.41
CA ASP A 183 -17.60 4.88 19.14
C ASP A 183 -19.02 4.80 19.71
#